data_AF-A0AAV9X734-F1
#
_entry.id   AF-A0AAV9X734-F1
#
_cell.length_a   1.000
_cell.length_b   1.000
_cell.length_c   1.000
_cell.angle_alpha   90.00
_cell.angle_beta   90.00
_cell.angle_gamma   90.00
#
_symmetry.space_group_name_H-M   'P 1'
#
loop_
_entity.id
_entity.type
_entity.pdbx_description
1 polymer ?
#
loop_
_entity_poly.entity_id
_entity_poly.type
_entity_poly.pdbx_seq_one_letter_code
_entity_poly.pdbx_strand_id
1 'polypeptide(L)'
;MTISSIFLPRPDNQTVGIWGIPTSSVNWCESDYAISYYIAEFVNSMSSMCMVSFGILGQWSLRYMTKNINSKNKLQGDIYDPLHAHPSLLGIDRIWCTWFALQIVGWGSVAFHGSLQWWSQAFDEVPMVWCAIIHLSTCLVAKFDPLPLASSSGKNLGWFTRLLVPSLRRTSKGEPYTPIISTTFLIHAITCSLLVTLFRGPSQFLVFHVLFGSVELGGFWRTFTLANEVSKSSNDRGIAYVEDRYSEAEYKHLVHKHKEDVRKLHNRGLWLYCIAIAIWSTDLNLCDYVSKIPISYPDFESLTSSEGIKWIQTTFNPQGHAWWHLLVSLGFYHLGVLAAYDRIIQGHKLFWQGVERGDKGCLELLTEEKVKGKEVAKKGDIPIIKWVGGFIPVIAMWREQR
;
A
#
# COMPACT_ATOMS: atom_id res chain seq x y z
N MET A 1 -28.31 2.39 -12.66
CA MET A 1 -27.67 2.17 -11.34
C MET A 1 -28.76 1.92 -10.33
N THR A 2 -29.09 0.67 -10.06
CA THR A 2 -29.89 0.35 -8.89
C THR A 2 -29.03 -0.54 -8.02
N ILE A 3 -28.86 -0.13 -6.75
CA ILE A 3 -28.28 -0.89 -5.65
C ILE A 3 -29.02 -2.25 -5.43
N SER A 4 -30.05 -2.53 -6.23
CA SER A 4 -31.00 -3.63 -6.07
C SER A 4 -30.41 -5.02 -6.30
N SER A 5 -29.43 -5.20 -7.20
CA SER A 5 -28.91 -6.56 -7.55
C SER A 5 -28.14 -7.21 -6.39
N ILE A 6 -27.44 -6.42 -5.59
CA ILE A 6 -26.56 -6.87 -4.49
C ILE A 6 -27.37 -7.25 -3.25
N PHE A 7 -28.57 -6.68 -3.10
CA PHE A 7 -29.52 -7.00 -2.04
C PHE A 7 -30.68 -7.86 -2.52
N LEU A 8 -30.56 -8.48 -3.71
CA LEU A 8 -31.56 -9.44 -4.14
C LEU A 8 -31.63 -10.57 -3.11
N PRO A 9 -32.85 -11.03 -2.78
CA PRO A 9 -33.01 -12.25 -2.00
C PRO A 9 -32.21 -13.35 -2.68
N ARG A 10 -31.37 -14.04 -1.91
CA ARG A 10 -30.61 -15.15 -2.47
C ARG A 10 -31.58 -16.23 -2.95
N PRO A 11 -31.27 -16.93 -4.05
CA PRO A 11 -32.17 -17.96 -4.56
C PRO A 11 -32.42 -19.04 -3.50
N ASP A 12 -33.67 -19.51 -3.37
CA ASP A 12 -34.07 -20.48 -2.34
C ASP A 12 -33.29 -21.81 -2.39
N ASN A 13 -32.65 -22.10 -3.52
CA ASN A 13 -31.90 -23.33 -3.77
C ASN A 13 -30.38 -23.09 -3.72
N GLN A 14 -29.88 -22.46 -2.65
CA GLN A 14 -28.44 -22.23 -2.48
C GLN A 14 -27.68 -23.53 -2.25
N THR A 15 -26.52 -23.68 -2.91
CA THR A 15 -25.54 -24.69 -2.54
C THR A 15 -24.98 -24.37 -1.16
N VAL A 16 -25.22 -25.23 -0.17
CA VAL A 16 -24.74 -25.05 1.20
C VAL A 16 -23.44 -25.83 1.39
N GLY A 17 -22.33 -25.11 1.57
CA GLY A 17 -21.05 -25.70 1.92
C GLY A 17 -20.79 -25.76 3.43
N ILE A 18 -19.53 -25.97 3.82
CA ILE A 18 -19.14 -26.22 5.22
C ILE A 18 -19.49 -25.08 6.19
N TRP A 19 -19.50 -23.84 5.71
CA TRP A 19 -19.76 -22.65 6.54
C TRP A 19 -21.26 -22.36 6.73
N GLY A 20 -22.14 -23.20 6.18
CA GLY A 20 -23.58 -23.05 6.29
C GLY A 20 -24.15 -21.99 5.36
N ILE A 21 -25.40 -21.57 5.65
CA ILE A 21 -26.09 -20.53 4.87
C ILE A 21 -25.31 -19.22 5.01
N PRO A 22 -24.95 -18.55 3.92
CA PRO A 22 -24.14 -17.36 4.06
C PRO A 22 -24.91 -16.23 4.76
N THR A 23 -24.22 -15.40 5.54
CA THR A 23 -24.82 -14.34 6.37
C THR A 23 -24.33 -12.95 6.02
N SER A 24 -23.39 -12.84 5.07
CA SER A 24 -22.90 -11.58 4.53
C SER A 24 -24.00 -10.73 3.90
N SER A 25 -23.79 -9.41 3.94
CA SER A 25 -24.68 -8.42 3.33
C SER A 25 -24.56 -8.39 1.80
N VAL A 26 -23.48 -8.94 1.24
CA VAL A 26 -23.14 -8.93 -0.19
C VAL A 26 -22.76 -10.35 -0.62
N ASN A 27 -23.19 -10.74 -1.83
CA ASN A 27 -22.67 -11.89 -2.56
C ASN A 27 -22.12 -11.42 -3.91
N TRP A 28 -21.00 -11.97 -4.37
CA TRP A 28 -20.37 -11.54 -5.62
C TRP A 28 -20.84 -12.41 -6.79
N CYS A 29 -20.32 -12.14 -8.00
CA CYS A 29 -20.77 -12.82 -9.20
C CYS A 29 -20.28 -14.28 -9.33
N GLU A 30 -19.24 -14.66 -8.57
CA GLU A 30 -18.75 -16.03 -8.54
C GLU A 30 -19.80 -16.97 -7.92
N SER A 31 -19.95 -18.19 -8.46
CA SER A 31 -20.92 -19.15 -7.94
C SER A 31 -20.43 -19.83 -6.66
N ASP A 32 -21.23 -19.72 -5.59
CA ASP A 32 -20.95 -20.31 -4.29
C ASP A 32 -20.73 -21.83 -4.35
N TYR A 33 -19.62 -22.29 -3.78
CA TYR A 33 -19.19 -23.68 -3.63
C TYR A 33 -19.09 -24.48 -4.94
N ALA A 34 -18.97 -23.80 -6.09
CA ALA A 34 -18.92 -24.45 -7.39
C ALA A 34 -17.66 -25.31 -7.62
N ILE A 35 -16.53 -24.92 -7.01
CA ILE A 35 -15.23 -25.62 -7.15
C ILE A 35 -14.93 -26.49 -5.94
N SER A 36 -15.36 -26.10 -4.74
CA SER A 36 -15.03 -26.77 -3.48
C SER A 36 -16.16 -26.66 -2.47
N TYR A 37 -16.37 -27.72 -1.68
CA TYR A 37 -17.29 -27.71 -0.53
C TYR A 37 -16.80 -26.81 0.63
N TYR A 38 -15.49 -26.55 0.69
CA TYR A 38 -14.87 -25.84 1.81
C TYR A 38 -14.74 -24.33 1.62
N ILE A 39 -14.79 -23.86 0.37
CA ILE A 39 -14.53 -22.46 -0.01
C ILE A 39 -15.68 -22.01 -0.90
N ALA A 40 -16.43 -20.99 -0.47
CA ALA A 40 -17.62 -20.51 -1.19
C ALA A 40 -17.25 -19.91 -2.55
N GLU A 41 -16.47 -18.84 -2.59
CA GLU A 41 -16.01 -18.22 -3.84
C GLU A 41 -14.51 -18.51 -4.02
N PHE A 42 -14.20 -19.64 -4.67
CA PHE A 42 -12.85 -20.18 -4.72
C PHE A 42 -11.84 -19.26 -5.41
N VAL A 43 -12.21 -18.68 -6.56
CA VAL A 43 -11.31 -17.82 -7.34
C VAL A 43 -11.14 -16.46 -6.64
N ASN A 44 -12.20 -15.90 -6.08
CA ASN A 44 -12.13 -14.69 -5.27
C ASN A 44 -11.25 -14.91 -4.04
N SER A 45 -11.46 -16.00 -3.27
CA SER A 45 -10.60 -16.34 -2.13
C SER A 45 -9.12 -16.51 -2.52
N MET A 46 -8.83 -17.24 -3.59
CA MET A 46 -7.44 -17.48 -3.98
C MET A 46 -6.75 -16.22 -4.51
N SER A 47 -7.48 -15.38 -5.26
CA SER A 47 -6.95 -14.12 -5.78
C SER A 47 -6.67 -13.09 -4.68
N SER A 48 -7.39 -13.13 -3.54
CA SER A 48 -7.12 -12.29 -2.36
C SER A 48 -5.71 -12.47 -1.78
N MET A 49 -5.06 -13.62 -2.03
CA MET A 49 -3.66 -13.86 -1.66
C MET A 49 -2.68 -12.92 -2.38
N CYS A 50 -3.09 -12.25 -3.45
CA CYS A 50 -2.31 -11.18 -4.08
C CYS A 50 -2.04 -10.04 -3.09
N MET A 51 -3.03 -9.63 -2.30
CA MET A 51 -2.87 -8.57 -1.29
C MET A 51 -1.83 -8.97 -0.24
N VAL A 52 -1.89 -10.22 0.24
CA VAL A 52 -0.88 -10.78 1.15
C VAL A 52 0.51 -10.74 0.52
N SER A 53 0.62 -11.19 -0.73
CA SER A 53 1.89 -11.26 -1.47
C SER A 53 2.52 -9.87 -1.69
N PHE A 54 1.73 -8.88 -2.09
CA PHE A 54 2.20 -7.50 -2.28
C PHE A 54 2.53 -6.81 -0.95
N GLY A 55 1.81 -7.14 0.13
CA GLY A 55 2.16 -6.70 1.49
C GLY A 55 3.51 -7.24 1.94
N ILE A 56 3.78 -8.53 1.73
CA ILE A 56 5.09 -9.15 2.01
C ILE A 56 6.18 -8.52 1.14
N LEU A 57 5.91 -8.31 -0.15
CA LEU A 57 6.84 -7.66 -1.08
C LEU A 57 7.18 -6.23 -0.63
N GLY A 58 6.21 -5.48 -0.13
CA GLY A 58 6.40 -4.14 0.43
C GLY A 58 7.27 -4.14 1.69
N GLN A 59 7.09 -5.11 2.58
CA GLN A 59 7.97 -5.27 3.75
C GLN A 59 9.38 -5.70 3.37
N TRP A 60 9.51 -6.60 2.39
CA TRP A 60 10.81 -7.02 1.85
C TRP A 60 11.55 -5.86 1.18
N SER A 61 10.84 -4.99 0.45
CA SER A 61 11.45 -3.85 -0.25
C SER A 61 12.07 -2.83 0.72
N LEU A 62 11.60 -2.73 1.97
CA LEU A 62 12.25 -1.92 3.01
C LEU A 62 13.69 -2.37 3.29
N ARG A 63 14.02 -3.65 3.10
CA ARG A 63 15.40 -4.15 3.25
C ARG A 63 16.33 -3.69 2.12
N TYR A 64 15.78 -3.21 1.00
CA TYR A 64 16.58 -2.64 -0.09
C TYR A 64 17.06 -1.23 0.19
N MET A 65 16.47 -0.52 1.17
CA MET A 65 16.82 0.86 1.47
C MET A 65 18.27 1.01 1.92
N THR A 66 18.91 -0.04 2.42
CA THR A 66 20.33 0.03 2.83
C THR A 66 21.30 -0.26 1.68
N LYS A 67 20.81 -0.73 0.52
CA LYS A 67 21.65 -1.11 -0.61
C LYS A 67 22.03 0.11 -1.44
N ASN A 68 23.34 0.30 -1.65
CA ASN A 68 23.84 1.23 -2.64
C ASN A 68 23.71 0.65 -4.04
N ILE A 69 23.17 1.42 -4.97
CA ILE A 69 23.03 0.99 -6.35
C ILE A 69 24.32 1.05 -7.17
N ASN A 70 25.29 1.85 -6.75
CA ASN A 70 26.57 2.03 -7.45
C ASN A 70 27.67 1.08 -6.93
N SER A 71 27.40 0.33 -5.86
CA SER A 71 28.33 -0.67 -5.35
C SER A 71 28.22 -1.97 -6.13
N LYS A 72 29.38 -2.49 -6.59
CA LYS A 72 29.50 -3.86 -7.13
C LYS A 72 29.63 -4.91 -6.02
N ASN A 73 30.03 -4.51 -4.81
CA ASN A 73 30.25 -5.41 -3.67
C ASN A 73 29.02 -5.46 -2.75
N LYS A 74 28.65 -6.68 -2.34
CA LYS A 74 27.49 -6.97 -1.46
C LYS A 74 27.66 -6.48 -0.02
N LEU A 75 28.89 -6.29 0.46
CA LEU A 75 29.18 -5.83 1.82
C LEU A 75 29.43 -4.32 1.82
N GLN A 76 28.39 -3.54 2.15
CA GLN A 76 28.55 -2.15 2.56
C GLN A 76 28.22 -2.06 4.04
N GLY A 77 29.09 -2.68 4.86
CA GLY A 77 28.97 -2.72 6.32
C GLY A 77 29.53 -1.47 7.03
N ASP A 78 30.21 -0.60 6.29
CA ASP A 78 31.13 0.40 6.86
C ASP A 78 30.57 1.83 6.90
N ILE A 79 29.39 2.07 6.33
CA ILE A 79 28.73 3.39 6.39
C ILE A 79 27.66 3.40 7.48
N TYR A 80 27.85 4.23 8.50
CA TYR A 80 26.83 4.59 9.47
C TYR A 80 25.87 5.61 8.87
N ASP A 81 24.64 5.18 8.62
CA ASP A 81 23.55 6.04 8.18
C ASP A 81 22.62 6.30 9.37
N PRO A 82 22.56 7.53 9.92
CA PRO A 82 21.80 7.82 11.13
C PRO A 82 20.30 7.56 10.93
N LEU A 83 19.77 7.73 9.72
CA LEU A 83 18.35 7.52 9.43
C LEU A 83 18.00 6.03 9.30
N HIS A 84 18.96 5.20 8.89
CA HIS A 84 18.81 3.73 8.90
C HIS A 84 19.09 3.11 10.27
N ALA A 85 19.98 3.70 11.07
CA ALA A 85 20.20 3.30 12.45
C ALA A 85 18.99 3.64 13.34
N HIS A 86 18.22 4.66 12.96
CA HIS A 86 17.01 5.11 13.66
C HIS A 86 15.80 5.17 12.70
N PRO A 87 15.30 4.02 12.23
CA PRO A 87 14.26 3.95 11.19
C PRO A 87 12.91 4.54 11.64
N SER A 88 12.68 4.67 12.94
CA SER A 88 11.50 5.34 13.50
C SER A 88 11.46 6.84 13.18
N LEU A 89 12.60 7.50 12.95
CA LEU A 89 12.66 8.93 12.58
C LEU A 89 12.08 9.17 11.17
N LEU A 90 12.41 8.27 10.25
CA LEU A 90 11.82 8.23 8.91
C LEU A 90 10.35 7.77 8.92
N GLY A 91 9.87 7.20 10.02
CA GLY A 91 8.54 6.62 10.09
C GLY A 91 8.43 5.28 9.36
N ILE A 92 9.53 4.53 9.27
CA ILE A 92 9.54 3.18 8.68
C ILE A 92 8.56 2.26 9.43
N ASP A 93 8.40 2.44 10.74
CA ASP A 93 7.40 1.72 11.55
C ASP A 93 5.99 1.84 10.93
N ARG A 94 5.61 3.05 10.48
CA ARG A 94 4.31 3.31 9.84
C ARG A 94 4.23 2.66 8.46
N ILE A 95 5.27 2.79 7.65
CA ILE A 95 5.33 2.19 6.31
C ILE A 95 5.21 0.66 6.42
N TRP A 96 5.91 0.06 7.38
CA TRP A 96 5.82 -1.37 7.68
C TRP A 96 4.40 -1.77 8.10
N CYS A 97 3.75 -0.97 8.96
CA CYS A 97 2.37 -1.20 9.35
C CYS A 97 1.37 -1.07 8.20
N THR A 98 1.59 -0.17 7.23
CA THR A 98 0.77 -0.11 6.01
C THR A 98 0.82 -1.43 5.25
N TRP A 99 2.02 -1.98 5.04
CA TRP A 99 2.19 -3.25 4.35
C TRP A 99 1.69 -4.46 5.14
N PHE A 100 1.76 -4.39 6.47
CA PHE A 100 1.17 -5.40 7.34
C PHE A 100 -0.36 -5.34 7.32
N ALA A 101 -0.94 -4.14 7.35
CA ALA A 101 -2.38 -3.94 7.24
C ALA A 101 -2.92 -4.50 5.92
N LEU A 102 -2.20 -4.34 4.80
CA LEU A 102 -2.57 -4.96 3.51
C LEU A 102 -2.61 -6.50 3.58
N GLN A 103 -1.73 -7.12 4.37
CA GLN A 103 -1.78 -8.58 4.59
C GLN A 103 -3.03 -8.97 5.38
N ILE A 104 -3.40 -8.18 6.40
CA ILE A 104 -4.63 -8.41 7.16
C ILE A 104 -5.86 -8.27 6.24
N VAL A 105 -5.89 -7.27 5.36
CA VAL A 105 -6.93 -7.14 4.31
C VAL A 105 -6.98 -8.41 3.46
N GLY A 106 -5.83 -8.89 2.97
CA GLY A 106 -5.77 -10.11 2.18
C GLY A 106 -6.34 -11.33 2.89
N TRP A 107 -5.95 -11.57 4.15
CA TRP A 107 -6.50 -12.67 4.95
C TRP A 107 -7.99 -12.48 5.30
N GLY A 108 -8.41 -11.24 5.52
CA GLY A 108 -9.82 -10.87 5.69
C GLY A 108 -10.65 -11.23 4.48
N SER A 109 -10.21 -10.80 3.30
CA SER A 109 -10.82 -11.11 2.02
C SER A 109 -10.83 -12.62 1.72
N VAL A 110 -9.74 -13.35 2.00
CA VAL A 110 -9.74 -14.84 1.90
C VAL A 110 -10.84 -15.46 2.76
N ALA A 111 -10.97 -15.04 4.02
CA ALA A 111 -11.99 -15.54 4.94
C ALA A 111 -13.41 -15.13 4.51
N PHE A 112 -13.58 -13.91 3.98
CA PHE A 112 -14.86 -13.41 3.52
C PHE A 112 -15.35 -14.20 2.32
N HIS A 113 -14.58 -14.25 1.23
CA HIS A 113 -14.93 -15.02 0.04
C HIS A 113 -14.99 -16.53 0.32
N GLY A 114 -14.25 -17.01 1.32
CA GLY A 114 -14.21 -18.43 1.64
C GLY A 114 -15.47 -18.92 2.36
N SER A 115 -16.15 -18.04 3.10
CA SER A 115 -17.25 -18.42 3.99
C SER A 115 -18.56 -17.66 3.76
N LEU A 116 -18.48 -16.47 3.14
CA LEU A 116 -19.59 -15.54 2.93
C LEU A 116 -20.37 -15.25 4.23
N GLN A 117 -19.66 -15.21 5.36
CA GLN A 117 -20.22 -14.90 6.66
C GLN A 117 -20.06 -13.42 6.99
N TRP A 118 -20.98 -12.88 7.79
CA TRP A 118 -20.88 -11.48 8.20
C TRP A 118 -19.61 -11.19 9.01
N TRP A 119 -19.22 -12.07 9.91
CA TRP A 119 -18.03 -11.85 10.75
C TRP A 119 -16.76 -11.77 9.89
N SER A 120 -16.68 -12.57 8.83
CA SER A 120 -15.57 -12.54 7.88
C SER A 120 -15.63 -11.35 6.95
N GLN A 121 -16.84 -10.90 6.55
CA GLN A 121 -17.03 -9.65 5.81
C GLN A 121 -16.49 -8.46 6.63
N ALA A 122 -16.80 -8.39 7.93
CA ALA A 122 -16.26 -7.36 8.80
C ALA A 122 -14.72 -7.46 8.92
N PHE A 123 -14.17 -8.68 8.89
CA PHE A 123 -12.72 -8.91 8.88
C PHE A 123 -12.04 -8.53 7.55
N ASP A 124 -12.79 -8.33 6.47
CA ASP A 124 -12.29 -7.76 5.22
C ASP A 124 -12.41 -6.22 5.21
N GLU A 125 -13.63 -5.71 5.41
CA GLU A 125 -13.96 -4.28 5.31
C GLU A 125 -13.24 -3.42 6.36
N VAL A 126 -13.17 -3.87 7.62
CA VAL A 126 -12.54 -3.06 8.69
C VAL A 126 -11.05 -2.87 8.44
N PRO A 127 -10.24 -3.93 8.19
CA PRO A 127 -8.83 -3.76 7.85
C PRO A 127 -8.58 -2.90 6.61
N MET A 128 -9.47 -2.88 5.60
CA MET A 128 -9.32 -2.00 4.44
C MET A 128 -9.30 -0.53 4.84
N VAL A 129 -10.21 -0.13 5.73
CA VAL A 129 -10.26 1.25 6.25
C VAL A 129 -8.98 1.58 7.02
N TRP A 130 -8.52 0.70 7.91
CA TRP A 130 -7.26 0.91 8.63
C TRP A 130 -6.07 1.04 7.68
N CYS A 131 -5.97 0.16 6.69
CA CYS A 131 -4.91 0.19 5.69
C CYS A 131 -4.88 1.53 4.94
N ALA A 132 -6.04 1.99 4.45
CA ALA A 132 -6.17 3.26 3.74
C ALA A 132 -5.80 4.46 4.62
N ILE A 133 -6.24 4.47 5.89
CA ILE A 133 -5.93 5.53 6.85
C ILE A 133 -4.43 5.57 7.15
N ILE A 134 -3.79 4.43 7.41
CA ILE A 134 -2.35 4.38 7.68
C ILE A 134 -1.57 4.83 6.43
N HIS A 135 -1.99 4.42 5.23
CA HIS A 135 -1.40 4.87 3.97
C HIS A 135 -1.52 6.40 3.80
N LEU A 136 -2.73 6.96 3.89
CA LEU A 136 -2.93 8.41 3.77
C LEU A 136 -2.16 9.20 4.84
N SER A 137 -2.12 8.70 6.08
CA SER A 137 -1.33 9.31 7.14
C SER A 137 0.16 9.35 6.80
N THR A 138 0.70 8.33 6.13
CA THR A 138 2.09 8.30 5.63
C THR A 138 2.34 9.43 4.63
N CYS A 139 1.44 9.62 3.68
CA CYS A 139 1.50 10.69 2.67
C CYS A 139 1.40 12.10 3.27
N LEU A 140 0.66 12.27 4.36
CA LEU A 140 0.48 13.57 5.03
C LEU A 140 1.65 13.90 5.96
N VAL A 141 2.14 12.92 6.71
CA VAL A 141 3.33 13.05 7.57
C VAL A 141 4.57 13.46 6.77
N ALA A 142 4.72 12.99 5.53
CA ALA A 142 5.78 13.45 4.63
C ALA A 142 5.75 14.96 4.31
N LYS A 143 4.56 15.61 4.41
CA LYS A 143 4.37 17.03 4.12
C LYS A 143 4.39 17.91 5.37
N PHE A 144 3.78 17.45 6.45
CA PHE A 144 3.37 18.31 7.55
C PHE A 144 4.03 17.96 8.90
N ASP A 145 4.58 16.76 9.06
CA ASP A 145 5.19 16.35 10.33
C ASP A 145 6.70 16.65 10.29
N PRO A 146 7.23 17.47 11.23
CA PRO A 146 8.67 17.69 11.33
C PRO A 146 9.40 16.36 11.59
N LEU A 147 10.71 16.32 11.29
CA LEU A 147 11.53 15.16 11.61
C LEU A 147 11.51 14.96 13.15
N PRO A 148 10.89 13.88 13.65
CA PRO A 148 10.83 13.66 15.08
C PRO A 148 12.19 13.18 15.55
N LEU A 149 12.76 13.81 16.57
CA LEU A 149 13.90 13.24 17.27
C LEU A 149 13.43 12.76 18.63
N ALA A 150 13.67 11.47 18.90
CA ALA A 150 13.30 10.88 20.18
C ALA A 150 14.13 11.56 21.28
N SER A 151 13.47 12.35 22.12
CA SER A 151 14.03 12.74 23.40
C SER A 151 14.37 11.47 24.17
N SER A 152 15.59 11.41 24.70
CA SER A 152 16.09 10.38 25.62
C SER A 152 15.29 10.22 26.93
N SER A 153 14.08 10.80 27.06
CA SER A 153 13.31 10.83 28.32
C SER A 153 11.89 10.24 28.25
N GLY A 154 11.48 9.63 27.13
CA GLY A 154 10.21 8.89 27.08
C GLY A 154 10.45 7.42 27.36
N LYS A 155 9.76 6.85 28.37
CA LYS A 155 9.72 5.40 28.67
C LYS A 155 9.80 4.56 27.38
N ASN A 156 10.50 3.42 27.42
CA ASN A 156 10.59 2.43 26.33
C ASN A 156 9.19 1.96 25.87
N LEU A 157 8.50 2.81 25.13
CA LEU A 157 7.22 2.54 24.53
C LEU A 157 7.53 1.79 23.24
N GLY A 158 7.01 0.56 23.13
CA GLY A 158 7.22 -0.30 21.98
C GLY A 158 6.94 0.41 20.65
N TRP A 159 7.59 -0.04 19.58
CA TRP A 159 7.46 0.58 18.25
C TRP A 159 6.00 0.62 17.76
N PHE A 160 5.21 -0.41 18.07
CA PHE A 160 3.80 -0.50 17.75
C PHE A 160 2.96 0.56 18.49
N THR A 161 3.21 0.75 19.78
CA THR A 161 2.54 1.76 20.61
C THR A 161 2.84 3.19 20.19
N ARG A 162 3.98 3.46 19.50
CA ARG A 162 4.27 4.79 18.93
C ARG A 162 3.42 5.15 17.70
N LEU A 163 2.76 4.16 17.10
CA LEU A 163 1.83 4.37 15.99
C LEU A 163 0.43 4.75 16.50
N LEU A 164 0.01 4.14 17.61
CA LEU A 164 -1.35 4.24 18.16
C LEU A 164 -1.45 5.18 19.37
N VAL A 165 -0.36 5.55 20.02
CA VAL A 165 -0.39 6.49 21.15
C VAL A 165 0.23 7.80 20.67
N PRO A 166 -0.52 8.92 20.71
CA PRO A 166 0.04 10.25 20.54
C PRO A 166 1.08 10.54 21.62
N SER A 167 2.31 10.10 21.42
CA SER A 167 3.42 10.44 22.30
C SER A 167 3.88 11.85 21.97
N LEU A 168 4.11 12.68 22.99
CA LEU A 168 4.83 13.94 22.84
C LEU A 168 6.18 13.66 22.16
N ARG A 169 6.40 14.29 21.00
CA ARG A 169 7.65 14.24 20.24
C ARG A 169 8.39 15.56 20.41
N ARG A 170 9.68 15.60 20.06
CA ARG A 170 10.46 16.83 20.00
C ARG A 170 10.92 17.11 18.59
N THR A 171 10.92 18.38 18.20
CA THR A 171 11.51 18.87 16.94
C THR A 171 13.04 18.78 17.00
N SER A 172 13.73 19.06 15.88
CA SER A 172 15.20 19.13 15.84
C SER A 172 15.80 20.15 16.82
N LYS A 173 15.02 21.20 17.16
CA LYS A 173 15.35 22.25 18.14
C LYS A 173 15.02 21.87 19.58
N GLY A 174 14.40 20.71 19.81
CA GLY A 174 14.00 20.24 21.14
C GLY A 174 12.62 20.73 21.60
N GLU A 175 11.86 21.42 20.74
CA GLU A 175 10.52 21.92 21.08
C GLU A 175 9.51 20.75 21.11
N PRO A 176 8.68 20.63 22.17
CA PRO A 176 7.68 19.58 22.25
C PRO A 176 6.55 19.80 21.25
N TYR A 177 6.08 18.74 20.61
CA TYR A 177 4.90 18.76 19.74
C TYR A 177 4.14 17.42 19.79
N THR A 178 2.84 17.46 19.52
CA THR A 178 2.00 16.27 19.39
C THR A 178 1.80 15.97 17.90
N PRO A 179 1.96 14.71 17.43
CA PRO A 179 1.75 14.36 16.03
C PRO A 179 0.24 14.33 15.71
N ILE A 180 -0.38 15.51 15.55
CA ILE A 180 -1.83 15.71 15.37
C ILE A 180 -2.40 14.77 14.31
N ILE A 181 -1.72 14.64 13.17
CA ILE A 181 -2.12 13.76 12.06
C ILE A 181 -2.27 12.31 12.54
N SER A 182 -1.36 11.80 13.37
CA SER A 182 -1.46 10.41 13.85
C SER A 182 -2.65 10.23 14.79
N THR A 183 -2.88 11.20 15.68
CA THR A 183 -4.01 11.20 16.63
C THR A 183 -5.34 11.24 15.90
N THR A 184 -5.51 12.18 14.97
CA THR A 184 -6.75 12.35 14.20
C THR A 184 -7.07 11.10 13.40
N PHE A 185 -6.07 10.51 12.75
CA PHE A 185 -6.25 9.31 11.92
C PHE A 185 -6.58 8.07 12.75
N LEU A 186 -6.05 7.95 13.97
CA LEU A 186 -6.43 6.88 14.89
C LEU A 186 -7.89 7.01 15.34
N ILE A 187 -8.30 8.20 15.77
CA ILE A 187 -9.69 8.47 16.16
C ILE A 187 -10.60 8.14 14.97
N HIS A 188 -10.22 8.58 13.77
CA HIS A 188 -10.97 8.29 12.56
C HIS A 188 -11.06 6.78 12.28
N ALA A 189 -9.97 6.02 12.43
CA ALA A 189 -9.97 4.56 12.24
C ALA A 189 -10.88 3.83 13.23
N ILE A 190 -10.83 4.22 14.52
CA ILE A 190 -11.68 3.64 15.56
C ILE A 190 -13.15 3.95 15.26
N THR A 191 -13.48 5.21 14.97
CA THR A 191 -14.84 5.63 14.61
C THR A 191 -15.34 4.87 13.39
N CYS A 192 -14.53 4.75 12.32
CA CYS A 192 -14.93 4.01 11.14
C CYS A 192 -15.14 2.52 11.43
N SER A 193 -14.29 1.92 12.26
CA SER A 193 -14.44 0.51 12.67
C SER A 193 -15.75 0.29 13.42
N LEU A 194 -16.09 1.18 14.35
CA LEU A 194 -17.36 1.14 15.07
C LEU A 194 -18.54 1.29 14.11
N LEU A 195 -18.50 2.26 13.20
CA LEU A 195 -19.58 2.48 12.24
C LEU A 195 -19.77 1.27 11.31
N VAL A 196 -18.70 0.75 10.71
CA VAL A 196 -18.77 -0.42 9.80
C VAL A 196 -19.28 -1.67 10.53
N THR A 197 -18.95 -1.85 11.82
CA THR A 197 -19.39 -3.04 12.58
C THR A 197 -20.80 -2.92 13.17
N LEU A 198 -21.34 -1.71 13.34
CA LEU A 198 -22.68 -1.47 13.90
C LEU A 198 -23.80 -1.59 12.86
N PHE A 199 -23.55 -1.22 11.60
CA PHE A 199 -24.56 -1.32 10.55
C PHE A 199 -24.62 -2.73 9.92
N ARG A 200 -25.76 -3.06 9.31
CA ARG A 200 -25.99 -4.29 8.55
C ARG A 200 -26.63 -3.98 7.19
N GLY A 201 -26.49 -4.90 6.23
CA GLY A 201 -27.19 -4.81 4.94
C GLY A 201 -26.79 -3.57 4.13
N PRO A 202 -27.75 -2.90 3.45
CA PRO A 202 -27.47 -1.73 2.61
C PRO A 202 -26.80 -0.56 3.30
N SER A 203 -27.15 -0.31 4.56
CA SER A 203 -26.53 0.76 5.34
C SER A 203 -25.07 0.46 5.64
N GLN A 204 -24.71 -0.79 5.93
CA GLN A 204 -23.31 -1.20 6.13
C GLN A 204 -22.51 -0.93 4.85
N PHE A 205 -23.00 -1.41 3.71
CA PHE A 205 -22.37 -1.22 2.41
C PHE A 205 -22.14 0.27 2.12
N LEU A 206 -23.17 1.10 2.26
CA LEU A 206 -23.06 2.54 2.02
C LEU A 206 -22.07 3.22 2.98
N VAL A 207 -22.15 2.95 4.28
CA VAL A 207 -21.29 3.55 5.30
C VAL A 207 -19.83 3.17 5.05
N PHE A 208 -19.55 1.89 4.76
CA PHE A 208 -18.22 1.45 4.39
C PHE A 208 -17.70 2.20 3.17
N HIS A 209 -18.45 2.26 2.06
CA HIS A 209 -18.00 2.91 0.82
C HIS A 209 -17.79 4.42 0.97
N VAL A 210 -18.62 5.11 1.76
CA VAL A 210 -18.43 6.55 2.03
C VAL A 210 -17.17 6.77 2.85
N LEU A 211 -16.98 6.02 3.93
CA LEU A 211 -15.82 6.17 4.81
C LEU A 211 -14.53 5.77 4.09
N PHE A 212 -14.48 4.55 3.56
CA PHE A 212 -13.33 4.03 2.82
C PHE A 212 -13.02 4.89 1.59
N GLY A 213 -14.05 5.18 0.77
CA GLY A 213 -13.90 5.95 -0.46
C GLY A 213 -13.40 7.37 -0.21
N SER A 214 -13.81 8.03 0.88
CA SER A 214 -13.30 9.36 1.23
C SER A 214 -11.79 9.34 1.55
N VAL A 215 -11.31 8.32 2.25
CA VAL A 215 -9.89 8.15 2.60
C VAL A 215 -9.07 7.79 1.37
N GLU A 216 -9.58 6.90 0.50
CA GLU A 216 -8.93 6.54 -0.76
C GLU A 216 -8.80 7.76 -1.69
N LEU A 217 -9.87 8.53 -1.89
CA LEU A 217 -9.81 9.75 -2.69
C LEU A 217 -8.81 10.76 -2.14
N GLY A 218 -8.71 10.89 -0.81
CA GLY A 218 -7.66 11.66 -0.15
C GLY A 218 -6.26 11.15 -0.47
N GLY A 219 -6.05 9.83 -0.51
CA GLY A 219 -4.81 9.17 -0.90
C GLY A 219 -4.43 9.45 -2.36
N PHE A 220 -5.36 9.27 -3.29
CA PHE A 220 -5.16 9.60 -4.70
C PHE A 220 -4.85 11.07 -4.91
N TRP A 221 -5.59 11.97 -4.25
CA TRP A 221 -5.34 13.40 -4.32
C TRP A 221 -3.93 13.74 -3.81
N ARG A 222 -3.48 13.13 -2.71
CA ARG A 222 -2.13 13.36 -2.18
C ARG A 222 -1.03 12.85 -3.11
N THR A 223 -1.18 11.68 -3.71
CA THR A 223 -0.20 11.15 -4.67
C THR A 223 -0.18 11.94 -5.98
N PHE A 224 -1.34 12.42 -6.44
CA PHE A 224 -1.47 13.30 -7.60
C PHE A 224 -0.82 14.66 -7.36
N THR A 225 -1.11 15.30 -6.22
CA THR A 225 -0.47 16.58 -5.87
C THR A 225 1.04 16.44 -5.74
N LEU A 226 1.53 15.33 -5.16
CA LEU A 226 2.96 15.01 -5.13
C LEU A 226 3.57 14.90 -6.53
N ALA A 227 2.97 14.10 -7.42
CA ALA A 227 3.48 13.93 -8.78
C ALA A 227 3.52 15.25 -9.56
N ASN A 228 2.51 16.10 -9.38
CA ASN A 228 2.47 17.43 -9.99
C ASN A 228 3.51 18.39 -9.41
N GLU A 229 3.68 18.40 -8.08
CA GLU A 229 4.70 19.21 -7.40
C GLU A 229 6.10 18.83 -7.90
N VAL A 230 6.42 17.53 -7.98
CA VAL A 230 7.71 17.03 -8.51
C VAL A 230 7.91 17.37 -9.99
N SER A 231 6.83 17.33 -10.80
CA SER A 231 6.91 17.67 -12.22
C SER A 231 7.13 19.17 -12.47
N LYS A 232 6.54 20.04 -11.65
CA LYS A 232 6.60 21.51 -11.80
C LYS A 232 7.79 22.15 -11.10
N SER A 233 8.30 21.53 -10.03
CA SER A 233 9.30 22.13 -9.14
C SER A 233 10.70 22.19 -9.77
N SER A 234 11.33 23.36 -9.59
CA SER A 234 12.77 23.60 -9.63
C SER A 234 13.41 23.68 -8.23
N ASN A 235 12.63 23.69 -7.14
CA ASN A 235 13.14 23.84 -5.78
C ASN A 235 12.24 23.18 -4.73
N ASP A 236 12.89 22.59 -3.72
CA ASP A 236 12.41 22.09 -2.44
C ASP A 236 11.87 20.66 -2.24
N ARG A 237 11.32 19.96 -3.24
CA ARG A 237 10.80 18.59 -3.03
C ARG A 237 11.54 17.61 -3.92
N GLY A 238 12.39 16.76 -3.34
CA GLY A 238 13.17 15.77 -4.08
C GLY A 238 14.67 16.04 -4.03
N ILE A 239 15.34 16.04 -5.18
CA ILE A 239 16.81 15.98 -5.28
C ILE A 239 17.48 17.37 -5.31
N ALA A 240 16.71 18.46 -5.44
CA ALA A 240 17.28 19.80 -5.57
C ALA A 240 18.19 20.22 -4.41
N TYR A 241 17.93 19.72 -3.19
CA TYR A 241 18.74 20.07 -2.01
C TYR A 241 20.19 19.51 -2.04
N VAL A 242 20.53 18.62 -2.98
CA VAL A 242 21.89 18.06 -3.14
C VAL A 242 22.61 18.54 -4.38
N GLU A 243 22.12 19.59 -5.04
CA GLU A 243 22.77 20.15 -6.22
C GLU A 243 24.26 20.47 -5.99
N ASP A 244 24.59 21.00 -4.80
CA ASP A 244 25.96 21.32 -4.38
C ASP A 244 26.87 20.10 -4.17
N ARG A 245 26.33 18.89 -4.25
CA ARG A 245 27.04 17.64 -3.94
C ARG A 245 27.44 16.83 -5.15
N TYR A 246 26.97 17.20 -6.34
CA TYR A 246 27.12 16.40 -7.56
C TYR A 246 27.66 17.25 -8.71
N SER A 247 28.30 16.61 -9.70
CA SER A 247 28.57 17.29 -10.97
C SER A 247 27.27 17.67 -11.68
N GLU A 248 27.31 18.70 -12.53
CA GLU A 248 26.11 19.17 -13.25
C GLU A 248 25.43 18.04 -14.06
N ALA A 249 26.24 17.15 -14.66
CA ALA A 249 25.74 16.01 -15.43
C ALA A 249 25.04 14.96 -14.56
N GLU A 250 25.64 14.59 -13.43
CA GLU A 250 25.06 13.61 -12.50
C GLU A 250 23.80 14.17 -11.82
N TYR A 251 23.83 15.43 -11.40
CA TYR A 251 22.67 16.08 -10.82
C TYR A 251 21.49 16.12 -11.81
N LYS A 252 21.72 16.52 -13.07
CA LYS A 252 20.68 16.49 -14.12
C LYS A 252 20.13 15.08 -14.33
N HIS A 253 20.99 14.06 -14.33
CA HIS A 253 20.56 12.67 -14.43
C HIS A 253 19.65 12.25 -13.26
N LEU A 254 20.06 12.57 -12.03
CA LEU A 254 19.29 12.25 -10.82
C LEU A 254 17.94 12.96 -10.80
N VAL A 255 17.90 14.25 -11.14
CA VAL A 255 16.66 15.02 -11.23
C VAL A 255 15.72 14.44 -12.30
N HIS A 256 16.24 14.10 -13.48
CA HIS A 256 15.45 13.45 -14.53
C HIS A 256 14.87 12.13 -14.03
N LYS A 257 15.71 11.27 -13.44
CA LYS A 257 15.32 9.98 -12.89
C LYS A 257 14.24 10.11 -11.82
N HIS A 258 14.39 11.05 -10.88
CA HIS A 258 13.40 11.31 -9.84
C HIS A 258 12.03 11.70 -10.42
N LYS A 259 12.01 12.63 -11.39
CA LYS A 259 10.79 13.06 -12.06
C LYS A 259 10.12 11.92 -12.82
N GLU A 260 10.91 11.11 -13.53
CA GLU A 260 10.43 9.96 -14.27
C GLU A 260 9.86 8.88 -13.35
N ASP A 261 10.59 8.50 -12.29
CA ASP A 261 10.20 7.44 -11.37
C ASP A 261 8.92 7.81 -10.60
N VAL A 262 8.81 9.04 -10.09
CA VAL A 262 7.60 9.54 -9.41
C VAL A 262 6.40 9.50 -10.34
N ARG A 263 6.55 10.02 -11.58
CA ARG A 263 5.48 10.01 -12.58
C ARG A 263 5.08 8.59 -12.96
N LYS A 264 6.05 7.69 -13.16
CA LYS A 264 5.81 6.30 -13.53
C LYS A 264 5.09 5.53 -12.42
N LEU A 265 5.50 5.71 -11.16
CA LEU A 265 4.81 5.10 -10.01
C LEU A 265 3.38 5.60 -9.88
N HIS A 266 3.17 6.92 -9.93
CA HIS A 266 1.83 7.50 -9.81
C HIS A 266 0.91 7.06 -10.95
N ASN A 267 1.35 7.20 -12.21
CA ASN A 267 0.54 6.85 -13.37
C ASN A 267 0.19 5.36 -13.39
N ARG A 268 1.16 4.47 -13.14
CA ARG A 268 0.89 3.02 -13.10
C ARG A 268 -0.08 2.68 -11.97
N GLY A 269 0.16 3.22 -10.78
CA GLY A 269 -0.72 3.02 -9.63
C GLY A 269 -2.15 3.47 -9.92
N LEU A 270 -2.33 4.69 -10.42
CA LEU A 270 -3.63 5.27 -10.74
C LEU A 270 -4.37 4.49 -11.83
N TRP A 271 -3.71 4.17 -12.94
CA TRP A 271 -4.34 3.40 -14.04
C TRP A 271 -4.77 2.01 -13.59
N LEU A 272 -3.96 1.32 -12.80
CA LEU A 272 -4.32 0.01 -12.25
C LEU A 272 -5.58 0.12 -11.40
N TYR A 273 -5.67 1.14 -10.53
CA TYR A 273 -6.87 1.40 -9.75
C TYR A 273 -8.10 1.74 -10.59
N CYS A 274 -7.97 2.61 -11.60
CA CYS A 274 -9.09 2.95 -12.48
C CYS A 274 -9.62 1.72 -13.22
N ILE A 275 -8.74 0.88 -13.77
CA ILE A 275 -9.12 -0.37 -14.43
C ILE A 275 -9.77 -1.32 -13.43
N ALA A 276 -9.18 -1.46 -12.24
CA ALA A 276 -9.74 -2.29 -11.18
C ALA A 276 -11.17 -1.84 -10.86
N ILE A 277 -11.41 -0.55 -10.61
CA ILE A 277 -12.74 -0.03 -10.23
C ILE A 277 -13.75 -0.28 -11.35
N ALA A 278 -13.33 -0.12 -12.62
CA ALA A 278 -14.18 -0.41 -13.77
C ALA A 278 -14.58 -1.89 -13.85
N ILE A 279 -13.63 -2.80 -13.61
CA ILE A 279 -13.89 -4.25 -13.59
C ILE A 279 -14.79 -4.63 -12.41
N TRP A 280 -14.46 -4.15 -11.20
CA TRP A 280 -15.28 -4.37 -10.00
C TRP A 280 -16.71 -3.88 -10.18
N SER A 281 -16.88 -2.67 -10.74
CA SER A 281 -18.20 -2.11 -11.02
C SER A 281 -18.97 -2.93 -12.06
N THR A 282 -18.28 -3.45 -13.08
CA THR A 282 -18.87 -4.33 -14.10
C THR A 282 -19.33 -5.66 -13.48
N ASP A 283 -18.49 -6.29 -12.67
CA ASP A 283 -18.80 -7.53 -11.96
C ASP A 283 -20.04 -7.37 -11.06
N LEU A 284 -20.10 -6.27 -10.30
CA LEU A 284 -21.19 -5.97 -9.37
C LEU A 284 -22.52 -5.65 -10.06
N ASN A 285 -22.49 -4.84 -11.13
CA ASN A 285 -23.71 -4.27 -11.72
C ASN A 285 -24.21 -5.05 -12.95
N LEU A 286 -23.34 -5.82 -13.61
CA LEU A 286 -23.65 -6.53 -14.84
C LEU A 286 -23.47 -8.05 -14.69
N CYS A 287 -23.47 -8.57 -13.46
CA CYS A 287 -23.27 -10.01 -13.21
C CYS A 287 -24.20 -10.90 -14.05
N ASP A 288 -25.49 -10.58 -14.17
CA ASP A 288 -26.44 -11.37 -14.97
C ASP A 288 -26.03 -11.50 -16.45
N TYR A 289 -25.31 -10.52 -16.98
CA TYR A 289 -24.79 -10.52 -18.35
C TYR A 289 -23.41 -11.17 -18.41
N VAL A 290 -22.55 -10.85 -17.45
CA VAL A 290 -21.15 -11.27 -17.39
C VAL A 290 -21.00 -12.76 -17.05
N SER A 291 -21.85 -13.30 -16.18
CA SER A 291 -21.89 -14.73 -15.86
C SER A 291 -22.47 -15.59 -17.01
N LYS A 292 -23.23 -14.97 -17.93
CA LYS A 292 -23.90 -15.65 -19.04
C LYS A 292 -23.18 -15.48 -20.39
N ILE A 293 -21.92 -15.06 -20.39
CA ILE A 293 -21.15 -14.93 -21.62
C ILE A 293 -21.02 -16.32 -22.26
N PRO A 294 -21.60 -16.55 -23.44
CA PRO A 294 -21.57 -17.85 -24.07
C PRO A 294 -20.17 -18.12 -24.62
N ILE A 295 -19.57 -19.23 -24.20
CA ILE A 295 -18.33 -19.74 -24.78
C ILE A 295 -18.61 -21.10 -25.39
N SER A 296 -18.12 -21.28 -26.62
CA SER A 296 -18.13 -22.56 -27.31
C SER A 296 -16.69 -23.08 -27.37
N TYR A 297 -16.47 -24.30 -26.88
CA TYR A 297 -15.18 -24.98 -27.00
C TYR A 297 -15.39 -26.37 -27.60
N PRO A 298 -14.41 -26.92 -28.32
CA PRO A 298 -14.52 -28.25 -28.87
C PRO A 298 -14.49 -29.27 -27.74
N ASP A 299 -15.43 -30.22 -27.76
CA ASP A 299 -15.43 -31.39 -26.89
C ASP A 299 -14.14 -32.17 -27.14
N PHE A 300 -13.27 -32.25 -26.13
CA PHE A 300 -11.96 -32.88 -26.27
C PHE A 300 -12.05 -34.37 -26.60
N GLU A 301 -13.12 -35.05 -26.20
CA GLU A 301 -13.36 -36.44 -26.58
C GLU A 301 -13.70 -36.56 -28.08
N SER A 302 -14.47 -35.60 -28.60
CA SER A 302 -14.85 -35.54 -30.02
C SER A 302 -13.67 -35.23 -30.95
N LEU A 303 -12.60 -34.59 -30.46
CA LEU A 303 -11.40 -34.29 -31.27
C LEU A 303 -10.65 -35.56 -31.72
N THR A 304 -10.86 -36.68 -31.03
CA THR A 304 -10.24 -37.98 -31.36
C THR A 304 -11.21 -38.94 -32.05
N SER A 305 -12.47 -38.57 -32.21
CA SER A 305 -13.50 -39.41 -32.83
C SER A 305 -13.58 -39.15 -34.34
N SER A 306 -14.00 -40.15 -35.10
CA SER A 306 -14.23 -40.04 -36.55
C SER A 306 -15.50 -39.28 -36.93
N GLU A 307 -16.28 -38.81 -35.95
CA GLU A 307 -17.60 -38.17 -36.15
C GLU A 307 -17.52 -36.64 -36.31
N GLY A 308 -16.33 -36.05 -36.25
CA GLY A 308 -16.12 -34.61 -36.39
C GLY A 308 -16.20 -33.85 -35.06
N ILE A 309 -15.80 -32.57 -35.08
CA ILE A 309 -15.65 -31.75 -33.87
C ILE A 309 -17.03 -31.36 -33.34
N LYS A 310 -17.39 -31.86 -32.15
CA LYS A 310 -18.58 -31.45 -31.42
C LYS A 310 -18.27 -30.22 -30.58
N TRP A 311 -19.10 -29.18 -30.68
CA TRP A 311 -18.94 -27.96 -29.90
C TRP A 311 -19.85 -27.99 -28.67
N ILE A 312 -19.26 -27.78 -27.49
CA ILE A 312 -19.99 -27.64 -26.22
C ILE A 312 -20.22 -26.16 -25.98
N GLN A 313 -21.49 -25.77 -25.80
CA GLN A 313 -21.86 -24.43 -25.35
C GLN A 313 -21.90 -24.40 -23.83
N THR A 314 -21.13 -23.49 -23.24
CA THR A 314 -21.14 -23.21 -21.81
C THR A 314 -21.15 -21.71 -21.56
N THR A 315 -21.18 -21.35 -20.30
CA THR A 315 -21.25 -19.99 -19.78
C THR A 315 -19.95 -19.72 -19.02
N PHE A 316 -19.30 -18.59 -19.30
CA PHE A 316 -18.02 -18.23 -18.69
C PHE A 316 -18.17 -16.98 -17.85
N ASN A 317 -17.88 -17.11 -16.55
CA ASN A 317 -17.67 -15.97 -15.68
C ASN A 317 -16.18 -15.57 -15.74
N PRO A 318 -15.84 -14.35 -16.20
CA PRO A 318 -14.45 -13.86 -16.24
C PRO A 318 -13.83 -13.60 -14.87
N GLN A 319 -14.58 -13.79 -13.78
CA GLN A 319 -14.13 -13.58 -12.40
C GLN A 319 -13.62 -12.15 -12.20
N GLY A 320 -14.46 -11.16 -12.54
CA GLY A 320 -14.08 -9.75 -12.50
C GLY A 320 -13.62 -9.32 -11.12
N HIS A 321 -14.28 -9.81 -10.07
CA HIS A 321 -13.89 -9.54 -8.69
C HIS A 321 -12.49 -10.11 -8.34
N ALA A 322 -12.11 -11.27 -8.88
CA ALA A 322 -10.76 -11.81 -8.71
C ALA A 322 -9.68 -10.96 -9.40
N TRP A 323 -9.98 -10.42 -10.59
CA TRP A 323 -9.10 -9.46 -11.26
C TRP A 323 -8.97 -8.14 -10.50
N TRP A 324 -10.04 -7.70 -9.84
CA TRP A 324 -10.02 -6.56 -8.93
C TRP A 324 -8.96 -6.75 -7.83
N HIS A 325 -8.95 -7.91 -7.14
CA HIS A 325 -7.95 -8.20 -6.10
C HIS A 325 -6.51 -8.05 -6.60
N LEU A 326 -6.19 -8.58 -7.78
CA LEU A 326 -4.86 -8.46 -8.36
C LEU A 326 -4.50 -7.01 -8.69
N LEU A 327 -5.37 -6.31 -9.42
CA LEU A 327 -5.09 -4.98 -9.94
C LEU A 327 -5.04 -3.93 -8.83
N VAL A 328 -5.95 -4.01 -7.85
CA VAL A 328 -5.93 -3.11 -6.68
C VAL A 328 -4.67 -3.32 -5.84
N SER A 329 -4.23 -4.57 -5.66
CA SER A 329 -3.00 -4.88 -4.93
C SER A 329 -1.76 -4.32 -5.62
N LEU A 330 -1.67 -4.49 -6.95
CA LEU A 330 -0.56 -3.98 -7.73
C LEU A 330 -0.56 -2.45 -7.79
N GLY A 331 -1.75 -1.83 -7.89
CA GLY A 331 -1.93 -0.39 -7.84
C GLY A 331 -1.50 0.20 -6.50
N PHE A 332 -1.99 -0.39 -5.40
CA PHE A 332 -1.63 -0.01 -4.04
C PHE A 332 -0.13 -0.19 -3.79
N TYR A 333 0.51 -1.24 -4.33
CA TYR A 333 1.96 -1.40 -4.22
C TYR A 333 2.72 -0.23 -4.84
N HIS A 334 2.34 0.23 -6.05
CA HIS A 334 3.01 1.36 -6.70
C HIS A 334 2.81 2.67 -5.94
N LEU A 335 1.58 2.97 -5.52
CA LEU A 335 1.28 4.19 -4.75
C LEU A 335 1.88 4.13 -3.33
N GLY A 336 1.91 2.95 -2.71
CA GLY A 336 2.57 2.68 -1.44
C GLY A 336 4.08 2.92 -1.49
N VAL A 337 4.76 2.44 -2.53
CA VAL A 337 6.19 2.72 -2.75
C VAL A 337 6.43 4.21 -2.99
N LEU A 338 5.57 4.89 -3.76
CA LEU A 338 5.64 6.34 -3.95
C LEU A 338 5.52 7.11 -2.63
N ALA A 339 4.54 6.76 -1.80
CA ALA A 339 4.34 7.38 -0.49
C ALA A 339 5.52 7.15 0.45
N ALA A 340 6.07 5.94 0.47
CA ALA A 340 7.26 5.60 1.24
C ALA A 340 8.48 6.40 0.75
N TYR A 341 8.65 6.51 -0.57
CA TYR A 341 9.75 7.26 -1.18
C TYR A 341 9.69 8.75 -0.84
N ASP A 342 8.52 9.38 -0.96
CA ASP A 342 8.32 10.79 -0.57
C ASP A 342 8.65 11.00 0.91
N ARG A 343 8.20 10.10 1.80
CA ARG A 343 8.52 10.21 3.22
C ARG A 343 10.02 10.11 3.49
N ILE A 344 10.71 9.18 2.84
CA ILE A 344 12.14 8.94 3.06
C ILE A 344 12.98 10.10 2.52
N ILE A 345 12.70 10.60 1.30
CA ILE A 345 13.44 11.72 0.72
C ILE A 345 13.24 13.01 1.51
N GLN A 346 12.02 13.27 2.01
CA GLN A 346 11.74 14.43 2.84
C GLN A 346 12.39 14.31 4.23
N GLY A 347 12.36 13.12 4.83
CA GLY A 347 13.05 12.86 6.09
C GLY A 347 14.56 13.06 5.98
N HIS A 348 15.16 12.59 4.87
CA HIS A 348 16.57 12.81 4.57
C HIS A 348 16.91 14.29 4.40
N LYS A 349 16.14 15.03 3.59
CA LYS A 349 16.32 16.48 3.42
C LYS A 349 16.27 17.21 4.78
N LEU A 350 15.23 16.96 5.58
CA LEU A 350 15.03 17.62 6.87
C LEU A 350 16.16 17.32 7.86
N PHE A 351 16.67 16.08 7.87
CA PHE A 351 17.79 15.70 8.72
C PHE A 351 19.05 16.48 8.39
N TRP A 352 19.47 16.47 7.12
CA TRP A 352 20.71 17.14 6.69
C TRP A 352 20.63 18.66 6.79
N GLN A 353 19.47 19.26 6.51
CA GLN A 353 19.26 20.70 6.78
C GLN A 353 19.38 21.00 8.29
N GLY A 354 18.89 20.10 9.15
CA GLY A 354 19.08 20.22 10.60
C GLY A 354 20.55 20.17 11.00
N VAL A 355 21.34 19.28 10.39
CA VAL A 355 22.78 19.19 10.60
C VAL A 355 23.49 20.48 10.16
N GLU A 356 23.17 21.00 8.97
CA GLU A 356 23.74 22.26 8.44
C GLU A 356 23.42 23.48 9.33
N ARG A 357 22.24 23.51 9.95
CA ARG A 357 21.84 24.57 10.89
C ARG A 357 22.42 24.41 12.29
N GLY A 358 23.09 23.29 12.57
CA GLY A 358 23.60 22.97 13.91
C GLY A 358 22.50 22.62 14.92
N ASP A 359 21.38 22.06 14.46
CA ASP A 359 20.30 21.63 15.35
C ASP A 359 20.82 20.52 16.29
N LYS A 360 20.79 20.77 17.60
CA LYS A 360 21.38 19.89 18.62
C LYS A 360 20.93 18.43 18.51
N GLY A 361 19.65 18.19 18.24
CA GLY A 361 19.14 16.84 18.13
C GLY A 361 19.70 16.08 16.91
N CYS A 362 19.91 16.75 15.77
CA CYS A 362 20.49 16.08 14.59
C CYS A 362 21.97 15.74 14.84
N LEU A 363 22.70 16.65 15.50
CA LEU A 363 24.10 16.45 15.85
C LEU A 363 24.32 15.34 16.88
N GLU A 364 23.36 15.11 17.80
CA GLU A 364 23.40 14.01 18.77
C GLU A 364 23.53 12.63 18.08
N LEU A 365 22.87 12.46 16.93
CA LEU A 365 22.90 11.21 16.15
C LEU A 365 24.24 10.97 15.42
N LEU A 366 25.09 11.99 15.36
CA LEU A 366 26.41 11.99 14.72
C LEU A 366 27.57 11.98 15.73
N THR A 367 27.28 11.82 17.03
CA THR A 367 28.30 11.72 18.08
C THR A 367 29.19 10.48 17.90
N GLU A 368 30.45 10.57 18.33
CA GLU A 368 31.43 9.47 18.21
C GLU A 368 30.91 8.16 18.83
N GLU A 369 30.18 8.24 19.95
CA GLU A 369 29.56 7.10 20.62
C GLU A 369 28.58 6.33 19.71
N LYS A 370 27.81 7.05 18.88
CA LYS A 370 26.83 6.46 17.95
C LYS A 370 27.48 5.95 16.67
N VAL A 371 28.41 6.73 16.13
CA VAL A 371 29.12 6.43 14.88
C VAL A 371 30.05 5.23 15.04
N LYS A 372 30.67 5.05 16.22
CA LYS A 372 31.58 3.94 16.53
C LYS A 372 32.71 3.76 15.52
N GLY A 373 33.30 4.87 15.05
CA GLY A 373 34.42 4.87 14.10
C GLY A 373 34.07 4.48 12.66
N LYS A 374 32.79 4.36 12.30
CA LYS A 374 32.34 4.10 10.92
C LYS A 374 32.36 5.37 10.07
N GLU A 375 32.45 5.23 8.75
CA GLU A 375 32.25 6.38 7.86
C GLU A 375 30.79 6.82 7.96
N VAL A 376 30.52 8.11 8.15
CA VAL A 376 29.15 8.62 8.23
C VAL A 376 28.60 8.84 6.82
N ALA A 377 27.33 8.49 6.61
CA ALA A 377 26.60 8.89 5.41
C ALA A 377 26.68 10.41 5.19
N LYS A 378 26.62 10.88 3.95
CA LYS A 378 26.77 12.30 3.60
C LYS A 378 25.43 12.84 3.11
N LYS A 379 25.28 14.17 3.10
CA LYS A 379 24.16 14.88 2.46
C LYS A 379 23.85 14.35 1.05
N GLY A 380 24.90 14.05 0.28
CA GLY A 380 24.79 13.51 -1.08
C GLY A 380 24.29 12.07 -1.16
N ASP A 381 24.27 11.26 -0.09
CA ASP A 381 23.81 9.87 -0.16
C ASP A 381 22.27 9.81 -0.23
N ILE A 382 21.70 9.93 -1.43
CA ILE A 382 20.27 10.18 -1.59
C ILE A 382 19.44 8.91 -1.81
N PRO A 383 18.19 8.86 -1.31
CA PRO A 383 17.26 7.79 -1.66
C PRO A 383 16.78 7.94 -3.11
N ILE A 384 16.69 6.81 -3.82
CA ILE A 384 16.21 6.71 -5.20
C ILE A 384 15.29 5.50 -5.38
N ILE A 385 14.54 5.48 -6.48
CA ILE A 385 13.79 4.29 -6.91
C ILE A 385 14.68 3.42 -7.81
N LYS A 386 14.73 2.12 -7.49
CA LYS A 386 15.34 1.08 -8.32
C LYS A 386 14.26 0.13 -8.83
N TRP A 387 14.26 -0.16 -10.12
CA TRP A 387 13.35 -1.13 -10.73
C TRP A 387 14.03 -2.51 -10.81
N VAL A 388 13.80 -3.37 -9.82
CA VAL A 388 14.32 -4.75 -9.81
C VAL A 388 13.64 -5.54 -10.92
N GLY A 389 14.44 -6.18 -11.78
CA GLY A 389 13.94 -6.87 -12.97
C GLY A 389 13.31 -5.95 -14.02
N GLY A 390 13.39 -4.62 -13.86
CA GLY A 390 12.75 -3.64 -14.74
C GLY A 390 11.29 -3.31 -14.41
N PHE A 391 10.65 -4.06 -13.49
CA PHE A 391 9.22 -3.91 -13.20
C PHE A 391 8.87 -3.75 -11.71
N ILE A 392 9.71 -4.20 -10.76
CA ILE A 392 9.45 -4.10 -9.33
C ILE A 392 10.13 -2.85 -8.75
N PRO A 393 9.39 -1.78 -8.41
CA PRO A 393 9.98 -0.61 -7.79
C PRO A 393 10.34 -0.87 -6.32
N VAL A 394 11.58 -0.61 -5.95
CA VAL A 394 12.07 -0.62 -4.57
C VAL A 394 12.84 0.66 -4.28
N ILE A 395 12.93 1.04 -3.01
CA ILE A 395 13.71 2.20 -2.57
C ILE A 395 15.13 1.71 -2.25
N ALA A 396 16.13 2.39 -2.79
CA ALA A 396 17.55 2.10 -2.58
C ALA A 396 18.33 3.41 -2.41
N MET A 397 19.63 3.33 -2.13
CA MET A 397 20.48 4.51 -2.00
C MET A 397 21.34 4.71 -3.22
N TRP A 398 21.43 5.95 -3.68
CA TRP A 398 22.51 6.41 -4.55
C TRP A 398 23.63 6.92 -3.66
N ARG A 399 24.77 6.22 -3.66
CA ARG A 399 26.00 6.71 -3.04
C ARG A 399 27.10 6.67 -4.09
N GLU A 400 27.87 7.74 -4.19
CA GLU A 400 29.11 7.73 -4.98
C GLU A 400 30.01 6.59 -4.51
N GLN A 401 30.83 6.05 -5.42
CA GLN A 401 31.85 5.08 -5.00
C GLN A 401 32.86 5.83 -4.12
N ARG A 402 33.04 5.32 -2.90
CA ARG A 402 33.93 5.87 -1.88
C ARG A 402 34.86 4.76 -1.42
#